data_AF-A0A9Q0TMS7-F1
#
_entry.id   AF-A0A9Q0TMS7-F1
#
_cell.length_a   1.000
_cell.length_b   1.000
_cell.length_c   1.000
_cell.angle_alpha   90.00
_cell.angle_beta   90.00
_cell.angle_gamma   90.00
#
_symmetry.space_group_name_H-M   'P 1'
#
loop_
_entity.id
_entity.type
_entity.pdbx_description
1 polymer ?
#
loop_
_entity_poly.entity_id
_entity_poly.type
_entity_poly.pdbx_seq_one_letter_code
_entity_poly.pdbx_strand_id
1 'polypeptide(L)'
;MAQIDHTFSFGGSNHNQGQQVVSFPTNKGSLKVLPLHGNLEILVKEAKSLPNLDMFHKTLGDMFSKIPVKLGNKIEGHLGGKNRKITSDPYVTISISDAVIARTFVINNNENPVWMQHFDVPVAHHAAEVHFSVKDDDIVGSQIMGAVGIPVQQLISGMKIEGIFPVIGSNGKPV
;
A
#
# COMPACT_ATOMS: atom_id res chain seq x y z
N MET A 1 19.48 24.42 -31.72
CA MET A 1 18.37 24.40 -30.74
C MET A 1 17.69 23.06 -30.90
N ALA A 2 17.88 22.15 -29.94
CA ALA A 2 17.19 20.86 -29.94
C ALA A 2 16.14 20.93 -28.82
N GLN A 3 14.88 20.78 -29.22
CA GLN A 3 13.73 20.72 -28.33
C GLN A 3 13.62 19.25 -27.87
N ILE A 4 13.83 19.00 -26.58
CA ILE A 4 13.67 17.68 -25.99
C ILE A 4 12.24 17.63 -25.45
N ASP A 5 11.33 17.06 -26.24
CA ASP A 5 10.02 16.68 -25.75
C ASP A 5 10.20 15.47 -24.82
N HIS A 6 9.91 15.67 -23.53
CA HIS A 6 9.91 14.61 -22.53
C HIS A 6 8.79 13.62 -22.83
N THR A 7 9.08 12.62 -23.67
CA THR A 7 8.25 11.43 -23.81
C THR A 7 8.58 10.53 -22.62
N PHE A 8 7.64 10.42 -21.67
CA PHE A 8 7.73 9.44 -20.59
C PHE A 8 7.81 8.04 -21.21
N SER A 9 8.98 7.42 -21.16
CA SER A 9 9.19 6.05 -21.58
C SER A 9 8.63 5.12 -20.52
N PHE A 10 7.38 4.70 -20.68
CA PHE A 10 6.80 3.58 -19.95
C PHE A 10 7.41 2.27 -20.47
N GLY A 11 8.56 1.92 -19.91
CA GLY A 11 9.25 0.65 -20.13
C GLY A 11 9.46 -0.07 -18.80
N GLY A 12 8.37 -0.39 -18.12
CA GLY A 12 8.37 -1.24 -16.92
C GLY A 12 7.64 -2.55 -17.21
N SER A 13 8.22 -3.66 -16.77
CA SER A 13 7.66 -5.01 -16.92
C SER A 13 6.20 -5.08 -16.48
N ASN A 14 5.34 -5.60 -17.37
CA ASN A 14 3.94 -5.92 -17.09
C ASN A 14 3.84 -7.06 -16.06
N HIS A 15 3.96 -6.75 -14.77
CA HIS A 15 3.34 -7.54 -13.72
C HIS A 15 2.08 -6.80 -13.26
N ASN A 16 1.05 -6.85 -14.12
CA ASN A 16 -0.29 -6.30 -13.88
C ASN A 16 -1.03 -7.11 -12.80
N GLN A 17 -0.62 -6.99 -11.55
CA GLN A 17 -1.57 -7.11 -10.45
C GLN A 17 -2.01 -5.69 -10.11
N GLY A 18 -3.32 -5.43 -10.05
CA GLY A 18 -3.93 -4.10 -9.89
C GLY A 18 -3.38 -3.32 -8.71
N GLN A 19 -2.25 -2.65 -8.93
CA GLN A 19 -1.45 -2.04 -7.88
C GLN A 19 -2.09 -0.71 -7.52
N GLN A 20 -2.83 -0.68 -6.42
CA GLN A 20 -3.36 0.58 -5.92
C GLN A 20 -2.18 1.48 -5.52
N VAL A 21 -2.17 2.68 -6.11
CA VAL A 21 -1.27 3.78 -5.76
C VAL A 21 -1.96 4.63 -4.69
N VAL A 22 -1.18 5.25 -3.81
CA VAL A 22 -1.73 6.20 -2.82
C VAL A 22 -2.30 7.41 -3.55
N SER A 23 -3.64 7.50 -3.59
CA SER A 23 -4.37 8.57 -4.28
C SER A 23 -4.90 9.65 -3.33
N PHE A 24 -4.49 9.61 -2.06
CA PHE A 24 -4.94 10.53 -1.00
C PHE A 24 -3.75 11.19 -0.31
N PRO A 25 -3.92 12.41 0.25
CA PRO A 25 -2.82 13.13 0.88
C PRO A 25 -2.39 12.47 2.19
N THR A 26 -1.09 12.24 2.33
CA THR A 26 -0.45 11.82 3.59
C THR A 26 0.06 12.99 4.44
N ASN A 27 0.09 14.19 3.85
CA ASN A 27 0.52 15.43 4.50
C ASN A 27 -0.52 16.54 4.29
N LYS A 28 -0.65 17.46 5.26
CA LYS A 28 -1.55 18.63 5.19
C LYS A 28 -0.90 19.88 4.59
N GLY A 29 0.43 19.89 4.44
CA GLY A 29 1.20 21.02 3.93
C GLY A 29 1.47 20.92 2.43
N SER A 30 1.76 22.08 1.81
CA SER A 30 2.30 22.12 0.45
C SER A 30 3.78 21.69 0.48
N LEU A 31 4.11 20.66 -0.29
CA LEU A 31 5.46 20.11 -0.39
C LEU A 31 6.08 20.45 -1.74
N LYS A 32 7.40 20.64 -1.75
CA LYS A 32 8.17 20.90 -2.97
C LYS A 32 8.56 19.58 -3.61
N VAL A 33 8.40 19.50 -4.93
CA VAL A 33 8.97 18.41 -5.73
C VAL A 33 10.46 18.66 -5.87
N LEU A 34 11.28 17.70 -5.44
CA LEU A 34 12.74 17.80 -5.40
C LEU A 34 13.37 16.55 -6.00
N PRO A 35 14.59 16.66 -6.56
CA PRO A 35 15.34 15.49 -6.99
C PRO A 35 15.79 14.67 -5.77
N LEU A 36 15.46 13.37 -5.78
CA LEU A 36 15.98 12.36 -4.88
C LEU A 36 16.82 11.38 -5.70
N HIS A 37 18.15 11.56 -5.62
CA HIS A 37 19.12 10.77 -6.35
C HIS A 37 20.16 10.20 -5.38
N GLY A 38 20.36 8.88 -5.43
CA GLY A 38 21.35 8.18 -4.61
C GLY A 38 20.84 6.78 -4.26
N ASN A 39 21.38 6.22 -3.17
CA ASN A 39 20.90 4.97 -2.61
C ASN A 39 20.06 5.27 -1.36
N LEU A 40 18.84 4.76 -1.34
CA LEU A 40 17.92 4.89 -0.21
C LEU A 40 17.97 3.61 0.62
N GLU A 41 18.53 3.71 1.83
CA GLU A 41 18.52 2.64 2.82
C GLU A 41 17.23 2.70 3.63
N ILE A 42 16.48 1.59 3.65
CA ILE A 42 15.14 1.54 4.24
C ILE A 42 15.01 0.31 5.13
N LEU A 43 14.54 0.49 6.36
CA LEU A 43 14.20 -0.60 7.27
C LEU A 43 12.73 -0.50 7.67
N VAL A 44 11.91 -1.41 7.18
CA VAL A 44 10.50 -1.55 7.59
C VAL A 44 10.43 -2.54 8.75
N LYS A 45 10.18 -2.04 9.97
CA LYS A 45 10.20 -2.85 11.20
C LYS A 45 8.87 -3.56 11.47
N GLU A 46 7.87 -2.83 11.90
CA GLU A 46 6.58 -3.37 12.36
C GLU A 46 5.44 -2.37 12.16
N ALA A 47 4.21 -2.86 12.19
CA ALA A 47 3.00 -2.06 12.39
C ALA A 47 2.20 -2.64 13.57
N LYS A 48 1.36 -1.81 14.17
CA LYS A 48 0.54 -2.19 15.33
C LYS A 48 -0.90 -1.76 15.12
N SER A 49 -1.82 -2.58 15.61
CA SER A 49 -3.26 -2.30 15.63
C SER A 49 -3.85 -1.99 14.24
N LEU A 50 -3.40 -2.69 13.19
CA LEU A 50 -3.95 -2.51 11.85
C LEU A 50 -5.44 -2.91 11.80
N PRO A 51 -6.25 -2.23 10.97
CA PRO A 51 -7.64 -2.60 10.77
C PRO A 51 -7.75 -3.98 10.12
N ASN A 52 -8.79 -4.72 10.49
CA ASN A 52 -9.12 -6.01 9.87
C ASN A 52 -10.05 -5.78 8.66
N LEU A 53 -9.54 -6.00 7.45
CA LEU A 53 -10.28 -5.75 6.21
C LEU A 53 -11.00 -6.99 5.64
N ASP A 54 -10.75 -8.20 6.13
CA ASP A 54 -11.40 -9.45 5.69
C ASP A 54 -12.93 -9.43 5.79
N MET A 55 -13.49 -8.57 6.65
CA MET A 55 -14.94 -8.41 6.80
C MET A 55 -15.59 -7.55 5.70
N PHE A 56 -14.82 -6.78 4.93
CA PHE A 56 -15.37 -5.94 3.86
C PHE A 56 -15.86 -6.79 2.68
N HIS A 57 -15.12 -7.88 2.34
CA HIS A 57 -15.49 -8.77 1.24
C HIS A 57 -16.76 -9.58 1.50
N LYS A 58 -17.12 -9.83 2.76
CA LYS A 58 -18.39 -10.48 3.13
C LYS A 58 -19.61 -9.57 2.90
N THR A 59 -19.47 -8.29 3.23
CA THR A 59 -20.58 -7.33 3.17
C THR A 59 -21.02 -7.04 1.73
N LEU A 60 -20.09 -7.00 0.76
CA LEU A 60 -20.44 -6.80 -0.66
C LEU A 60 -21.03 -8.04 -1.33
N GLY A 61 -20.58 -9.25 -0.96
CA GLY A 61 -21.17 -10.52 -1.42
C GLY A 61 -22.61 -10.72 -0.94
N ASP A 62 -22.89 -10.34 0.31
CA ASP A 62 -24.24 -10.41 0.88
C ASP A 62 -25.21 -9.38 0.26
N MET A 63 -24.69 -8.24 -0.22
CA MET A 63 -25.51 -7.20 -0.88
C MET A 63 -25.84 -7.55 -2.33
N PHE A 64 -24.92 -8.20 -3.07
CA PHE A 64 -25.16 -8.65 -4.45
C PHE A 64 -26.21 -9.78 -4.53
N SER A 65 -26.39 -10.53 -3.45
CA SER A 65 -27.39 -11.59 -3.33
C SER A 65 -28.83 -11.07 -3.14
N LYS A 66 -29.04 -9.75 -3.03
CA LYS A 66 -30.36 -9.12 -2.84
C LYS A 66 -30.96 -8.50 -4.11
N ILE A 67 -30.40 -8.78 -5.29
CA ILE A 67 -31.07 -8.46 -6.55
C ILE A 67 -32.18 -9.51 -6.78
N PRO A 68 -33.46 -9.13 -6.96
CA PRO A 68 -34.54 -10.07 -7.19
C PRO A 68 -34.53 -10.54 -8.65
N VAL A 69 -33.48 -11.25 -9.06
CA VAL A 69 -33.53 -12.05 -10.30
C VAL A 69 -34.01 -13.44 -9.89
N LYS A 70 -35.17 -13.84 -10.41
CA LYS A 70 -35.70 -15.21 -10.29
C LYS A 70 -34.73 -16.19 -10.96
N LEU A 71 -33.68 -16.59 -10.26
CA LEU A 71 -32.89 -17.76 -10.60
C LEU A 71 -32.91 -18.68 -9.40
N GLY A 72 -33.91 -19.57 -9.38
CA GLY A 72 -33.93 -20.67 -8.44
C GLY A 72 -32.70 -21.53 -8.69
N ASN A 73 -31.81 -21.59 -7.69
CA ASN A 73 -31.11 -22.79 -7.27
C ASN A 73 -30.53 -22.52 -5.88
N LYS A 74 -31.06 -23.26 -4.91
CA LYS A 74 -30.61 -23.31 -3.53
C LYS A 74 -29.20 -23.90 -3.51
N ILE A 75 -28.18 -23.05 -3.45
CA ILE A 75 -26.81 -23.48 -3.19
C ILE A 75 -26.65 -23.55 -1.67
N GLU A 76 -27.01 -24.68 -1.09
CA GLU A 76 -26.63 -25.05 0.27
C GLU A 76 -25.11 -25.27 0.31
N GLY A 77 -24.37 -24.17 0.40
CA GLY A 77 -22.94 -24.15 0.68
C GLY A 77 -22.69 -24.62 2.11
N HIS A 78 -22.61 -25.93 2.29
CA HIS A 78 -22.03 -26.55 3.47
C HIS A 78 -20.53 -26.22 3.56
N LEU A 79 -20.18 -25.13 4.23
CA LEU A 79 -18.80 -24.90 4.72
C LEU A 79 -18.73 -25.22 6.21
N GLY A 80 -18.83 -26.51 6.51
CA GLY A 80 -18.33 -27.04 7.77
C GLY A 80 -16.80 -27.04 7.75
N GLY A 81 -16.17 -26.37 8.72
CA GLY A 81 -14.75 -26.57 9.02
C GLY A 81 -13.98 -25.32 9.46
N LYS A 82 -13.96 -25.10 10.78
CA LYS A 82 -13.11 -24.18 11.55
C LYS A 82 -13.50 -22.70 11.54
N ASN A 83 -13.88 -22.21 12.72
CA ASN A 83 -13.76 -20.81 13.15
C ASN A 83 -12.29 -20.37 13.15
N ARG A 84 -11.67 -20.27 11.97
CA ARG A 84 -10.43 -19.52 11.84
C ARG A 84 -10.84 -18.05 11.76
N LYS A 85 -10.42 -17.25 12.74
CA LYS A 85 -10.44 -15.79 12.63
C LYS A 85 -9.53 -15.49 11.43
N ILE A 86 -10.12 -15.36 10.24
CA ILE A 86 -9.40 -14.84 9.08
C ILE A 86 -9.25 -13.35 9.37
N THR A 87 -8.01 -12.87 9.38
CA THR A 87 -7.70 -11.44 9.48
C THR A 87 -6.78 -11.07 8.33
N SER A 88 -6.59 -9.77 8.16
CA SER A 88 -5.70 -9.21 7.16
C SER A 88 -4.31 -9.87 7.14
N ASP A 89 -3.78 -9.96 5.92
CA ASP A 89 -2.47 -10.45 5.53
C ASP A 89 -1.59 -9.25 5.10
N PRO A 90 -1.10 -8.42 6.06
CA PRO A 90 -0.50 -7.14 5.71
C PRO A 90 0.92 -7.22 5.12
N TYR A 91 1.20 -6.27 4.24
CA TYR A 91 2.53 -5.96 3.72
C TYR A 91 2.68 -4.45 3.42
N VAL A 92 3.92 -4.00 3.19
CA VAL A 92 4.23 -2.61 2.85
C VAL A 92 4.77 -2.52 1.42
N THR A 93 4.23 -1.59 0.63
CA THR A 93 4.88 -1.12 -0.61
C THR A 93 5.49 0.25 -0.41
N ILE A 94 6.72 0.42 -0.87
CA ILE A 94 7.44 1.69 -0.85
C ILE A 94 7.44 2.25 -2.27
N SER A 95 6.99 3.49 -2.46
CA SER A 95 6.91 4.11 -3.78
C SER A 95 7.39 5.55 -3.82
N ILE A 96 7.87 5.97 -5.00
CA ILE A 96 8.34 7.32 -5.30
C ILE A 96 7.78 7.71 -6.66
N SER A 97 7.03 8.81 -6.74
CA SER A 97 6.37 9.26 -7.98
C SER A 97 5.61 8.12 -8.68
N ASP A 98 4.80 7.41 -7.90
CA ASP A 98 3.97 6.26 -8.30
C ASP A 98 4.73 5.00 -8.73
N ALA A 99 6.07 5.05 -8.81
CA ALA A 99 6.90 3.87 -9.04
C ALA A 99 7.14 3.13 -7.72
N VAL A 100 6.77 1.85 -7.65
CA VAL A 100 7.08 1.00 -6.50
C VAL A 100 8.53 0.56 -6.56
N ILE A 101 9.30 0.94 -5.54
CA ILE A 101 10.73 0.70 -5.45
C ILE A 101 11.07 -0.48 -4.53
N ALA A 102 10.16 -0.87 -3.63
CA ALA A 102 10.32 -2.02 -2.75
C ALA A 102 8.97 -2.53 -2.22
N ARG A 103 8.95 -3.81 -1.83
CA ARG A 103 7.80 -4.49 -1.20
C ARG A 103 8.31 -5.42 -0.09
N THR A 104 7.66 -5.42 1.07
CA THR A 104 7.95 -6.39 2.13
C THR A 104 7.32 -7.75 1.85
N PHE A 105 7.71 -8.77 2.63
CA PHE A 105 6.93 -9.99 2.74
C PHE A 105 5.51 -9.70 3.25
N VAL A 106 4.57 -10.56 2.83
CA VAL A 106 3.23 -10.65 3.38
C VAL A 106 3.30 -11.44 4.68
N ILE A 107 2.70 -10.91 5.75
CA ILE A 107 2.57 -11.62 7.02
C ILE A 107 1.11 -12.01 7.18
N ASN A 108 0.83 -13.30 7.17
CA ASN A 108 -0.54 -13.77 7.14
C ASN A 108 -1.24 -13.59 8.50
N ASN A 109 -2.49 -13.14 8.48
CA ASN A 109 -3.45 -13.14 9.57
C ASN A 109 -2.90 -12.46 10.84
N ASN A 110 -2.33 -11.28 10.67
CA ASN A 110 -1.69 -10.55 11.76
C ASN A 110 -1.88 -9.04 11.66
N GLU A 111 -2.74 -8.49 12.52
CA GLU A 111 -2.98 -7.04 12.67
C GLU A 111 -1.79 -6.29 13.34
N ASN A 112 -0.75 -7.01 13.79
CA ASN A 112 0.48 -6.48 14.39
C ASN A 112 1.73 -7.11 13.73
N PRO A 113 1.93 -6.90 12.42
CA PRO A 113 3.00 -7.54 11.67
C PRO A 113 4.38 -7.00 12.06
N VAL A 114 5.37 -7.90 12.10
CA VAL A 114 6.80 -7.57 12.29
C VAL A 114 7.56 -8.08 11.07
N TRP A 115 7.90 -7.17 10.15
CA TRP A 115 8.61 -7.49 8.91
C TRP A 115 10.13 -7.52 9.10
N MET A 116 10.68 -6.54 9.83
CA MET A 116 12.14 -6.36 10.03
C MET A 116 12.94 -6.49 8.73
N GLN A 117 12.44 -5.88 7.66
CA GLN A 117 12.97 -6.04 6.31
C GLN A 117 13.75 -4.81 5.88
N HIS A 118 15.00 -5.05 5.47
CA HIS A 118 15.94 -4.04 5.00
C HIS A 118 15.99 -4.01 3.47
N PHE A 119 16.12 -2.81 2.91
CA PHE A 119 16.28 -2.55 1.49
C PHE A 119 17.38 -1.51 1.29
N ASP A 120 18.16 -1.69 0.22
CA ASP A 120 19.08 -0.70 -0.33
C ASP A 120 18.70 -0.49 -1.79
N VAL A 121 18.10 0.65 -2.09
CA VAL A 121 17.48 0.90 -3.40
C VAL A 121 18.08 2.13 -4.08
N PRO A 122 18.71 2.00 -5.26
CA PRO A 122 19.11 3.16 -6.05
C PRO A 122 17.87 3.88 -6.59
N VAL A 123 17.81 5.19 -6.39
CA VAL A 123 16.68 6.05 -6.79
C VAL A 123 17.21 7.26 -7.56
N ALA A 124 16.45 7.71 -8.57
CA ALA A 124 16.74 8.90 -9.36
C ALA A 124 15.43 9.57 -9.82
N HIS A 125 14.61 9.99 -8.86
CA HIS A 125 13.25 10.47 -9.12
C HIS A 125 13.09 11.93 -8.68
N HIS A 126 12.17 12.65 -9.32
CA HIS A 126 11.66 13.93 -8.79
C HIS A 126 10.36 13.65 -8.06
N ALA A 127 10.32 13.89 -6.75
CA ALA A 127 9.16 13.61 -5.91
C ALA A 127 9.01 14.62 -4.78
N ALA A 128 7.79 14.77 -4.28
CA ALA A 128 7.52 15.52 -3.05
C ALA A 128 7.68 14.63 -1.81
N GLU A 129 7.29 13.36 -1.91
CA GLU A 129 7.29 12.37 -0.82
C GLU A 129 7.73 10.99 -1.31
N VAL A 130 8.24 10.19 -0.39
CA VAL A 130 8.34 8.73 -0.50
C VAL A 130 7.18 8.15 0.31
N HIS A 131 6.37 7.29 -0.31
CA HIS A 131 5.20 6.70 0.33
C HIS A 131 5.47 5.28 0.81
N PHE A 132 5.03 4.99 2.02
CA PHE A 132 4.99 3.65 2.61
C PHE A 132 3.52 3.27 2.76
N SER A 133 3.00 2.45 1.85
CA SER A 133 1.60 2.03 1.87
C SER A 133 1.45 0.68 2.54
N VAL A 134 0.66 0.61 3.60
CA VAL A 134 0.25 -0.67 4.22
C VAL A 134 -0.95 -1.21 3.44
N LYS A 135 -0.83 -2.45 2.99
CA LYS A 135 -1.82 -3.13 2.14
C LYS A 135 -2.19 -4.49 2.71
N ASP A 136 -3.40 -4.91 2.41
CA ASP A 136 -3.89 -6.27 2.62
C ASP A 136 -3.74 -7.09 1.34
N ASP A 137 -3.27 -8.35 1.42
CA ASP A 137 -3.08 -9.25 0.28
C ASP A 137 -4.25 -10.24 0.17
N ASP A 138 -5.40 -9.77 -0.33
CA ASP A 138 -6.58 -10.61 -0.53
C ASP A 138 -6.54 -11.42 -1.83
N ILE A 139 -7.29 -12.54 -1.86
CA ILE A 139 -7.44 -13.44 -3.03
C ILE A 139 -7.92 -12.69 -4.29
N VAL A 140 -8.68 -11.60 -4.12
CA VAL A 140 -9.28 -10.82 -5.22
C VAL A 140 -8.46 -9.55 -5.56
N GLY A 141 -7.30 -9.37 -4.91
CA GLY A 141 -6.38 -8.27 -5.17
C GLY A 141 -6.04 -7.48 -3.91
N SER A 142 -5.03 -6.61 -3.98
CA SER A 142 -4.55 -5.88 -2.80
C SER A 142 -5.37 -4.65 -2.48
N GLN A 143 -5.72 -4.45 -1.20
CA GLN A 143 -6.41 -3.26 -0.71
C GLN A 143 -5.47 -2.37 0.12
N ILE A 144 -5.43 -1.05 -0.13
CA ILE A 144 -4.70 -0.12 0.75
C ILE A 144 -5.48 0.07 2.06
N MET A 145 -4.81 -0.20 3.19
CA MET A 145 -5.28 0.18 4.53
C MET A 145 -5.02 1.65 4.80
N GLY A 146 -3.80 2.09 4.50
CA GLY A 146 -3.36 3.47 4.65
C GLY A 146 -1.90 3.65 4.24
N ALA A 147 -1.38 4.86 4.39
CA ALA A 147 -0.04 5.19 3.98
C ALA A 147 0.64 6.20 4.91
N VAL A 148 1.97 6.20 4.88
CA VAL A 148 2.83 7.21 5.48
C VAL A 148 3.60 7.89 4.34
N GLY A 149 3.58 9.22 4.29
CA GLY A 149 4.39 10.02 3.39
C GLY A 149 5.58 10.62 4.12
N ILE A 150 6.79 10.38 3.61
CA ILE A 150 8.02 11.00 4.12
C ILE A 150 8.48 12.04 3.10
N PRO A 151 8.52 13.35 3.46
CA PRO A 151 8.92 14.39 2.54
C PRO A 151 10.35 14.21 2.03
N VAL A 152 10.53 14.31 0.71
CA VAL A 152 11.85 14.24 0.06
C VAL A 152 12.81 15.29 0.62
N GLN A 153 12.30 16.48 0.95
CA GLN A 153 13.06 17.55 1.58
C GLN A 153 13.77 17.11 2.87
N GLN A 154 13.20 16.16 3.63
CA GLN A 154 13.84 15.60 4.82
C GLN A 154 14.90 14.57 4.44
N LEU A 155 14.63 13.72 3.44
CA LEU A 155 15.56 12.67 2.99
C LEU A 155 16.84 13.23 2.39
N ILE A 156 16.74 14.29 1.58
CA ILE A 156 17.93 14.93 0.95
C ILE A 156 18.86 15.60 1.96
N SER A 157 18.42 15.81 3.21
CA SER A 157 19.31 16.32 4.26
C SER A 157 20.40 15.31 4.65
N GLY A 158 20.25 14.04 4.26
CA GLY A 158 21.14 12.94 4.63
C GLY A 158 21.01 12.47 6.08
N MET A 159 20.15 13.12 6.88
CA MET A 159 19.89 12.68 8.24
C MET A 159 19.04 11.42 8.26
N LYS A 160 19.38 10.49 9.16
CA LYS A 160 18.57 9.30 9.41
C LYS A 160 17.19 9.70 9.93
N ILE A 161 16.14 9.28 9.24
CA ILE A 161 14.76 9.43 9.68
C ILE A 161 14.34 8.12 10.35
N GLU A 162 14.00 8.18 11.65
CA GLU A 162 13.56 7.02 12.43
C GLU A 162 12.43 7.43 13.38
N GLY A 163 11.41 6.59 13.51
CA GLY A 163 10.29 6.84 14.40
C GLY A 163 9.10 5.93 14.16
N ILE A 164 8.02 6.18 14.90
CA ILE A 164 6.71 5.59 14.69
C ILE A 164 5.86 6.63 13.98
N PHE A 165 5.31 6.27 12.82
CA PHE A 165 4.52 7.17 12.00
C PHE A 165 3.06 6.71 11.99
N PRO A 166 2.09 7.61 12.14
CA PRO A 166 0.68 7.25 12.02
C PRO A 166 0.39 6.85 10.57
N VAL A 167 -0.19 5.66 10.38
CA VAL A 167 -0.66 5.23 9.07
C VAL A 167 -1.94 6.00 8.77
N ILE A 168 -1.91 6.85 7.74
CA ILE A 168 -3.04 7.71 7.39
C ILE A 168 -3.92 6.97 6.39
N GLY A 169 -5.21 6.82 6.71
CA GLY A 169 -6.20 6.26 5.81
C GLY A 169 -6.67 7.28 4.77
N SER A 170 -7.46 6.81 3.80
CA SER A 170 -8.04 7.66 2.74
C SER A 170 -8.94 8.79 3.26
N ASN A 171 -9.45 8.67 4.49
CA ASN A 171 -10.23 9.69 5.18
C ASN A 171 -9.38 10.80 5.83
N GLY A 172 -8.05 10.75 5.69
CA GLY A 172 -7.10 11.69 6.28
C GLY A 172 -6.91 11.54 7.79
N LYS A 173 -7.40 10.44 8.38
CA LYS A 173 -7.24 10.10 9.80
C LYS A 173 -6.32 8.89 9.95
N PRO A 174 -5.63 8.76 11.10
CA PRO A 174 -4.94 7.53 11.44
C PRO A 174 -5.90 6.34 11.41
N VAL A 175 -5.44 5.21 10.85
CA VAL A 175 -6.14 3.92 10.90
C VAL A 175 -5.79 3.14 12.14
#